data_AF-A0A417YAG0-F1
#
_entry.id   AF-A0A417YAG0-F1
#
_cell.length_a   1.000
_cell.length_b   1.000
_cell.length_c   1.000
_cell.angle_alpha   90.00
_cell.angle_beta   90.00
_cell.angle_gamma   90.00
#
_symmetry.space_group_name_H-M   'P 1'
#
loop_
_entity.id
_entity.type
_entity.pdbx_description
1 polymer ?
#
loop_
_entity_poly.entity_id
_entity_poly.type
_entity_poly.pdbx_seq_one_letter_code
_entity_poly.pdbx_strand_id
1 'polypeptide(L)'
;MVQHNPHDQIQQATQLVHQSMESIQSAKDHASVDHQQYEQATEQLQRAEDVLQQAQNQYGEQALQNPQFQQTQELLHNLRQQLQKVDRQENRNF
;
A
#
# COMPACT_ATOMS: atom_id res chain seq x y z
N MET A 1 1.31 -14.97 26.07
CA MET A 1 0.66 -15.38 24.81
C MET A 1 0.45 -14.10 24.02
N VAL A 2 1.28 -13.85 23.01
CA VAL A 2 1.12 -12.66 22.16
C VAL A 2 -0.10 -12.94 21.30
N GLN A 3 -1.25 -12.36 21.68
CA GLN A 3 -2.46 -12.42 20.88
C GLN A 3 -2.14 -11.66 19.59
N HIS A 4 -1.92 -12.39 18.49
CA HIS A 4 -1.97 -11.78 17.17
C HIS A 4 -3.38 -11.22 17.01
N ASN A 5 -3.51 -9.91 17.16
CA ASN A 5 -4.76 -9.22 16.97
C ASN A 5 -4.85 -8.78 15.50
N PRO A 6 -6.06 -8.75 14.90
CA PRO A 6 -6.26 -8.17 13.57
C PRO A 6 -5.72 -6.74 13.49
N HIS A 7 -5.75 -6.03 14.61
CA HIS A 7 -5.28 -4.66 14.72
C HIS A 7 -3.79 -4.51 14.38
N ASP A 8 -2.91 -5.36 14.92
CA ASP A 8 -1.46 -5.28 14.66
C ASP A 8 -1.11 -5.58 13.20
N GLN A 9 -1.76 -6.58 12.60
CA GLN A 9 -1.55 -6.90 11.18
C GLN A 9 -2.06 -5.77 10.28
N ILE A 10 -3.27 -5.28 10.54
CA ILE A 10 -3.84 -4.18 9.76
C ILE A 10 -2.99 -2.92 9.91
N GLN A 11 -2.53 -2.61 11.13
CA GLN A 11 -1.64 -1.48 11.39
C GLN A 11 -0.32 -1.58 10.63
N GLN A 12 0.26 -2.79 10.55
CA GLN A 12 1.46 -3.02 9.74
C GLN A 12 1.20 -2.75 8.26
N ALA A 13 0.07 -3.22 7.73
CA ALA A 13 -0.32 -2.91 6.36
C ALA A 13 -0.52 -1.40 6.16
N THR A 14 -1.18 -0.70 7.09
CA THR A 14 -1.36 0.76 7.04
C THR A 14 -0.03 1.49 6.97
N GLN A 15 0.95 1.10 7.79
CA GLN A 15 2.28 1.72 7.76
C GLN A 15 2.99 1.51 6.43
N LEU A 16 2.94 0.31 5.87
CA LEU A 16 3.53 0.01 4.55
C LEU A 16 2.89 0.83 3.43
N VAL A 17 1.56 0.99 3.47
CA VAL A 17 0.82 1.82 2.51
C VAL A 17 1.21 3.29 2.62
N HIS A 18 1.36 3.81 3.84
CA HIS A 18 1.81 5.18 4.07
C HIS A 18 3.23 5.41 3.57
N GLN A 19 4.16 4.50 3.86
CA GLN A 19 5.54 4.60 3.36
C GLN A 19 5.62 4.55 1.83
N SER A 20 4.78 3.71 1.21
CA SER A 20 4.65 3.65 -0.26
C SER A 20 4.14 4.98 -0.82
N MET A 21 3.19 5.61 -0.13
CA MET A 21 2.64 6.90 -0.53
C MET A 21 3.68 8.00 -0.49
N GLU A 22 4.43 8.10 0.61
CA GLU A 22 5.50 9.08 0.73
C GLU A 22 6.55 8.85 -0.37
N SER A 23 6.94 7.60 -0.62
CA SER A 23 7.90 7.24 -1.67
C SER A 23 7.42 7.67 -3.07
N ILE A 24 6.15 7.41 -3.41
CA ILE A 24 5.55 7.82 -4.70
C ILE A 24 5.43 9.34 -4.82
N GLN A 25 5.06 10.00 -3.72
CA GLN A 25 4.93 11.46 -3.67
C GLN A 25 6.29 12.12 -3.86
N SER A 26 7.34 11.62 -3.19
CA SER A 26 8.72 12.06 -3.35
C SER A 26 9.26 11.78 -4.75
N ALA A 27 8.99 10.59 -5.31
CA ALA A 27 9.40 10.25 -6.67
C ALA A 27 8.78 11.15 -7.75
N LYS A 28 7.59 11.71 -7.50
CA LYS A 28 6.92 12.68 -8.39
C LYS A 28 7.48 14.10 -8.31
N ASP A 29 7.98 14.50 -7.16
CA ASP A 29 8.50 15.86 -6.95
C ASP A 29 9.86 16.05 -7.65
N HIS A 30 10.60 14.95 -7.81
CA HIS A 30 11.82 14.92 -8.60
C HIS A 30 11.50 14.90 -10.10
N ALA A 31 12.21 15.72 -10.88
CA ALA A 31 12.03 15.88 -12.34
C ALA A 31 12.27 14.61 -13.16
N SER A 32 12.62 13.50 -12.52
CA SER A 32 12.75 12.17 -13.11
C SER A 32 12.15 11.20 -12.10
N VAL A 33 11.22 10.38 -12.56
CA VAL A 33 10.63 9.33 -11.73
C VAL A 33 11.76 8.39 -11.33
N ASP A 34 12.06 8.39 -10.03
CA ASP A 34 13.07 7.50 -9.49
C ASP A 34 12.50 6.08 -9.52
N HIS A 35 12.84 5.33 -10.57
CA HIS A 35 12.35 3.97 -10.81
C HIS A 35 12.52 3.08 -9.58
N GLN A 36 13.60 3.28 -8.83
CA GLN A 36 13.89 2.52 -7.63
C GLN A 36 12.90 2.83 -6.50
N GLN A 37 12.49 4.09 -6.33
CA GLN A 37 11.44 4.45 -5.37
C GLN A 37 10.07 3.91 -5.79
N TYR A 38 9.82 3.83 -7.11
CA TYR A 38 8.61 3.27 -7.67
C TYR A 38 8.49 1.77 -7.45
N GLU A 39 9.57 1.03 -7.71
CA GLU A 39 9.64 -0.41 -7.41
C GLU A 39 9.45 -0.66 -5.91
N GLN A 40 10.15 0.09 -5.06
CA GLN A 40 10.01 -0.03 -3.60
C GLN A 40 8.59 0.23 -3.11
N ALA A 41 7.92 1.25 -3.63
CA ALA A 41 6.53 1.53 -3.28
C ALA A 41 5.59 0.42 -3.77
N THR A 42 5.84 -0.15 -4.94
CA THR A 42 5.06 -1.27 -5.48
C THR A 42 5.21 -2.52 -4.62
N GLU A 43 6.44 -2.85 -4.22
CA GLU A 43 6.71 -3.97 -3.32
C GLU A 43 6.06 -3.80 -1.95
N GLN A 44 6.14 -2.60 -1.38
CA GLN A 44 5.53 -2.28 -0.08
C GLN A 44 3.99 -2.35 -0.15
N LEU A 45 3.37 -1.85 -1.23
CA LEU A 45 1.94 -1.99 -1.47
C LEU A 45 1.52 -3.45 -1.61
N GLN A 46 2.30 -4.26 -2.32
CA GLN A 46 2.00 -5.68 -2.48
C GLN A 46 2.10 -6.43 -1.16
N ARG A 47 3.08 -6.10 -0.30
CA ARG A 47 3.15 -6.64 1.06
C ARG A 47 1.97 -6.19 1.93
N ALA A 48 1.56 -4.93 1.84
CA ALA A 48 0.41 -4.45 2.57
C ALA A 48 -0.89 -5.17 2.14
N GLU A 49 -1.03 -5.46 0.85
CA GLU A 49 -2.17 -6.20 0.30
C GLU A 49 -2.17 -7.64 0.81
N ASP A 50 -1.02 -8.31 0.84
CA ASP A 50 -0.88 -9.67 1.40
C ASP A 50 -1.23 -9.70 2.89
N VAL A 51 -0.73 -8.73 3.67
CA VAL A 51 -1.04 -8.63 5.10
C VAL A 51 -2.52 -8.36 5.35
N LEU A 52 -3.16 -7.48 4.57
CA LEU A 52 -4.60 -7.26 4.65
C LEU A 52 -5.38 -8.52 4.27
N GLN A 53 -4.96 -9.24 3.22
CA GLN A 53 -5.63 -10.45 2.78
C GLN A 53 -5.45 -11.59 3.79
N GLN A 54 -4.28 -11.69 4.43
CA GLN A 54 -4.07 -12.60 5.57
C GLN A 54 -4.95 -12.22 6.75
N ALA A 55 -5.05 -10.94 7.11
CA ALA A 55 -5.92 -10.49 8.18
C ALA A 55 -7.40 -10.80 7.87
N GLN A 56 -7.83 -10.60 6.61
CA GLN A 56 -9.17 -10.98 6.17
C GLN A 56 -9.39 -12.50 6.25
N ASN A 57 -8.41 -13.30 5.83
CA ASN A 57 -8.51 -14.77 5.89
C ASN A 57 -8.47 -15.32 7.32
N GLN A 58 -7.70 -14.70 8.21
CA GLN A 58 -7.53 -15.15 9.61
C GLN A 58 -8.69 -14.69 10.51
N TYR A 59 -9.17 -13.46 10.34
CA TYR A 59 -10.16 -12.86 11.24
C TYR A 59 -11.54 -12.62 10.58
N GLY A 60 -11.67 -12.86 9.27
CA GLY A 60 -12.94 -12.77 8.55
C GLY A 60 -13.61 -11.40 8.69
N GLU A 61 -14.85 -11.42 9.17
CA GLU A 61 -15.64 -10.20 9.39
C GLU A 61 -15.01 -9.24 10.40
N GLN A 62 -14.23 -9.73 11.39
CA GLN A 62 -13.60 -8.85 12.37
C GLN A 62 -12.54 -7.94 11.75
N ALA A 63 -11.83 -8.42 10.72
CA ALA A 63 -10.91 -7.59 9.94
C ALA A 63 -11.69 -6.59 9.06
N LEU A 64 -12.76 -7.03 8.41
CA LEU A 64 -13.59 -6.18 7.54
C LEU A 64 -14.35 -5.07 8.28
N GLN A 65 -14.72 -5.32 9.54
CA GLN A 65 -15.35 -4.34 10.42
C GLN A 65 -14.34 -3.38 11.06
N ASN A 66 -13.03 -3.65 10.92
CA ASN A 66 -12.02 -2.74 11.44
C ASN A 66 -11.95 -1.49 10.53
N PRO A 67 -12.19 -0.27 11.06
CA PRO A 67 -12.13 0.95 10.28
C PRO A 67 -10.76 1.16 9.61
N GLN A 68 -9.70 0.69 10.25
CA GLN A 68 -8.34 0.78 9.77
C GLN A 68 -8.10 -0.13 8.55
N PHE A 69 -8.79 -1.26 8.47
CA PHE A 69 -8.77 -2.14 7.30
C PHE A 69 -9.37 -1.43 6.09
N GLN A 70 -10.54 -0.82 6.27
CA GLN A 70 -11.26 -0.12 5.21
C GLN A 70 -10.45 1.09 4.69
N GLN A 71 -9.90 1.89 5.61
CA GLN A 71 -9.00 2.99 5.26
C GLN A 71 -7.77 2.50 4.51
N THR A 72 -7.14 1.41 4.97
CA THR A 72 -5.94 0.88 4.32
C THR A 72 -6.25 0.34 2.93
N GLN A 73 -7.37 -0.35 2.73
CA GLN A 73 -7.83 -0.77 1.40
C GLN A 73 -8.05 0.41 0.46
N GLU A 74 -8.70 1.48 0.94
CA GLU A 74 -8.95 2.66 0.13
C GLU A 74 -7.64 3.34 -0.29
N LEU A 75 -6.71 3.51 0.66
CA LEU A 75 -5.38 4.05 0.39
C LEU A 75 -4.62 3.19 -0.61
N LEU A 76 -4.61 1.86 -0.42
CA LEU A 76 -3.94 0.91 -1.30
C LEU A 76 -4.50 1.00 -2.73
N HIS A 77 -5.82 1.10 -2.87
CA HIS A 77 -6.46 1.31 -4.17
C HIS A 77 -6.05 2.65 -4.81
N ASN A 78 -6.05 3.74 -4.04
CA ASN A 78 -5.64 5.06 -4.52
C ASN A 78 -4.18 5.05 -5.00
N LEU A 79 -3.30 4.41 -4.23
CA LEU A 79 -1.87 4.28 -4.53
C LEU A 79 -1.61 3.47 -5.78
N ARG A 80 -2.31 2.34 -5.96
CA ARG A 80 -2.25 1.55 -7.19
C ARG A 80 -2.65 2.38 -8.41
N GLN A 81 -3.70 3.20 -8.29
CA GLN A 81 -4.12 4.11 -9.34
C GLN A 81 -3.06 5.19 -9.63
N GLN A 82 -2.36 5.70 -8.62
CA GLN A 82 -1.24 6.62 -8.83
C GLN A 82 -0.05 5.97 -9.51
N LEU A 83 0.34 4.76 -9.09
CA LEU A 83 1.41 4.00 -9.71
C LEU A 83 1.14 3.77 -11.20
N GLN A 84 -0.06 3.32 -11.55
CA GLN A 84 -0.46 3.11 -12.95
C GLN A 84 -0.45 4.38 -13.78
N LYS A 85 -0.67 5.56 -13.18
CA LYS A 85 -0.63 6.84 -13.89
C LYS A 85 0.81 7.23 -14.22
N VAL A 86 1.75 7.01 -13.31
CA VAL A 86 3.14 7.37 -13.52
C VAL A 86 3.82 6.39 -14.46
N ASP A 87 3.56 5.09 -14.34
CA ASP A 87 4.03 4.07 -15.30
C ASP A 87 3.58 4.44 -16.74
N ARG A 88 2.32 4.86 -16.90
CA ARG A 88 1.81 5.36 -18.19
C ARG A 88 2.44 6.67 -18.66
N GLN A 89 2.90 7.54 -17.75
CA GLN A 89 3.56 8.79 -18.12
C GLN A 89 5.00 8.54 -18.57
N GLU A 90 5.75 7.72 -17.83
CA GLU A 90 7.09 7.27 -18.23
C GLU A 90 7.05 6.58 -19.60
N ASN A 91 6.13 5.64 -19.80
CA ASN A 91 6.02 4.89 -21.06
C ASN A 91 5.48 5.74 -22.25
N ARG A 92 5.03 6.98 -21.99
CA ARG A 92 4.59 7.94 -23.02
C ARG A 92 5.68 8.94 -23.40
N ASN A 93 6.75 9.00 -22.61
CA ASN A 93 7.90 9.88 -22.83
C ASN A 93 9.08 9.19 -23.53
N PHE A 94 8.92 7.93 -23.95
CA PHE A 94 9.81 7.22 -24.88
C PHE A 94 9.30 7.35 -26.33
#